data_AF-A0A3C0MGE2-F1
#
_entry.id   AF-A0A3C0MGE2-F1
#
_cell.length_a   1.000
_cell.length_b   1.000
_cell.length_c   1.000
_cell.angle_alpha   90.00
_cell.angle_beta   90.00
_cell.angle_gamma   90.00
#
_symmetry.space_group_name_H-M   'P 1'
#
loop_
_entity.id
_entity.type
_entity.pdbx_description
1 polymer ?
#
loop_
_entity_poly.entity_id
_entity_poly.type
_entity_poly.pdbx_seq_one_letter_code
_entity_poly.pdbx_strand_id
1 'polypeptide(L)' 'AIDVYVNNRLVARGEVVLVEDRLGITMTEIVKSDRT' A
#
# COMPACT_ATOMS: atom_id res chain seq x y z
N ALA A 1 3.78 -3.45 -9.33
CA ALA A 1 2.79 -2.94 -8.37
C ALA A 1 2.33 -4.07 -7.44
N ILE A 2 2.23 -3.78 -6.15
CA ILE A 2 1.71 -4.65 -5.09
C ILE A 2 0.44 -4.04 -4.49
N ASP A 3 -0.46 -4.89 -4.01
CA ASP A 3 -1.68 -4.49 -3.34
C ASP A 3 -1.49 -4.49 -1.81
N VAL A 4 -1.91 -3.42 -1.16
CA VAL A 4 -1.83 -3.25 0.30
C VAL A 4 -3.22 -3.45 0.89
N TYR A 5 -3.35 -4.43 1.78
CA TYR A 5 -4.59 -4.76 2.47
C TYR A 5 -4.51 -4.46 3.96
N VAL A 6 -5.59 -3.93 4.52
CA VAL A 6 -5.80 -3.80 5.98
C VAL A 6 -7.16 -4.40 6.29
N ASN A 7 -7.22 -5.34 7.23
CA ASN A 7 -8.46 -6.06 7.57
C ASN A 7 -9.17 -6.63 6.33
N ASN A 8 -8.42 -7.29 5.44
CA ASN A 8 -8.92 -7.87 4.19
C ASN A 8 -9.50 -6.85 3.18
N ARG A 9 -9.35 -5.55 3.42
CA ARG A 9 -9.75 -4.49 2.49
C ARG A 9 -8.55 -3.93 1.76
N LEU A 10 -8.63 -3.84 0.44
CA LEU A 10 -7.66 -3.13 -0.38
C LEU A 10 -7.68 -1.65 0.00
N VAL A 11 -6.58 -1.14 0.52
CA VAL A 11 -6.45 0.27 0.93
C VAL A 11 -5.54 1.06 0.00
N ALA A 12 -4.61 0.40 -0.70
CA ALA A 12 -3.68 1.10 -1.57
C ALA A 12 -2.90 0.17 -2.51
N ARG A 13 -2.20 0.76 -3.47
CA ARG A 13 -1.22 0.10 -4.34
C ARG A 13 0.13 0.80 -4.26
N GLY A 14 1.20 0.05 -4.46
CA GLY A 14 2.55 0.59 -4.40
C GLY A 14 3.62 -0.33 -4.95
N GLU A 15 4.87 -0.01 -4.62
CA GLU A 15 6.05 -0.77 -5.03
C GLU A 15 6.93 -1.05 -3.81
N VAL A 16 7.52 -2.25 -3.77
CA VAL A 16 8.46 -2.62 -2.70
C VAL A 16 9.80 -1.98 -3.00
N VAL A 17 10.36 -1.31 -2.00
CA VAL A 17 11.68 -0.69 -2.07
C VAL A 17 12.53 -1.16 -0.89
N LEU A 18 13.84 -1.22 -1.08
CA LEU A 18 14.79 -1.47 -0.01
C LEU A 18 15.46 -0.15 0.37
N VAL A 19 15.39 0.24 1.63
CA VAL A 19 16.02 1.46 2.16
C VAL A 19 16.74 1.11 3.45
N GLU A 20 18.06 1.31 3.50
CA GLU A 20 18.88 1.02 4.69
C GLU A 20 18.65 -0.41 5.24
N ASP A 21 18.66 -1.40 4.34
CA ASP A 21 18.36 -2.82 4.64
C ASP A 21 16.96 -3.09 5.19
N ARG A 22 16.03 -2.12 5.10
CA ARG A 22 14.63 -2.26 5.49
C ARG A 22 13.73 -2.32 4.27
N LEU A 23 12.76 -3.23 4.31
CA LEU A 23 11.70 -3.28 3.31
C LEU A 23 10.71 -2.14 3.57
N GLY A 24 10.57 -1.26 2.59
CA GLY A 24 9.59 -0.20 2.54
C GLY A 24 8.62 -0.40 1.39
N ILE A 25 7.52 0.36 1.43
CA ILE A 25 6.57 0.44 0.32
C ILE A 25 6.42 1.91 -0.06
N THR A 26 6.68 2.23 -1.32
CA THR A 26 6.34 3.53 -1.89
C THR A 26 4.90 3.49 -2.40
N MET A 27 4.08 4.44 -1.95
CA MET A 27 2.67 4.50 -2.31
C MET A 27 2.47 5.13 -3.69
N THR A 28 1.71 4.46 -4.58
CA THR A 28 1.35 5.00 -5.89
C THR A 28 -0.11 5.43 -5.95
N GLU A 29 -1.01 4.67 -5.32
CA GLU A 29 -2.45 4.95 -5.32
C GLU A 29 -3.05 4.63 -3.96
N ILE A 30 -3.90 5.52 -3.44
CA ILE A 30 -4.67 5.30 -2.21
C ILE A 30 -6.13 5.07 -2.58
N VAL A 31 -6.67 3.92 -2.18
CA VAL A 31 -8.07 3.58 -2.41
C VAL A 31 -8.90 4.24 -1.31
N LYS A 32 -9.70 5.25 -1.68
CA LYS A 32 -10.65 5.85 -0.73
C LYS A 32 -11.70 4.81 -0.37
N SER A 33 -11.83 4.62 0.94
CA SER A 33 -12.95 3.90 1.50
C SER A 33 -14.14 4.84 1.55
N ASP A 34 -15.15 4.63 0.71
CA ASP A 34 -16.40 5.38 0.82
C ASP A 34 -16.91 5.28 2.25
N ARG A 35 -17.00 6.43 2.90
CA ARG A 35 -17.58 6.60 4.23
C ARG A 35 -19.07 6.85 4.00
N THR A 36 -19.89 5.83 4.20
CA THR A 36 -21.33 6.00 4.45
C THR A 36 -21.54 6.71 5.78
#